data_AF-A0A7V1XXF9-F1
#
_entry.id   AF-A0A7V1XXF9-F1
#
_cell.length_a   1.000
_cell.length_b   1.000
_cell.length_c   1.000
_cell.angle_alpha   90.00
_cell.angle_beta   90.00
_cell.angle_gamma   90.00
#
_symmetry.space_group_name_H-M   'P 1'
#
loop_
_entity.id
_entity.type
_entity.pdbx_description
1 polymer ?
#
loop_
_entity_poly.entity_id
_entity_poly.type
_entity_poly.pdbx_seq_one_letter_code
_entity_poly.pdbx_strand_id
1 'polypeptide(L)'
;MKRIIVLLALAVIAVAPSAMADSINLINGGSSVTTSYSGTGIYSNVTGTATWTLSGNQLTVTLTNTSTLDSAITMSALTGLAFNTTPDLAGWTIVSQTGEISGWTSPGGSGGAGILEVRSGNPGACGQTGALCPGDTGTIVFALTDFSGNLTIDISSVHFQTNVDSLKPTNTEVPEPASLILLGTGLLGATRIMRKRFRKTAVTVA
;
A
#
# COMPACT_ATOMS: atom_id res chain seq x y z
N MET A 1 -13.72 44.49 38.82
CA MET A 1 -13.01 43.20 38.95
C MET A 1 -13.64 42.15 38.05
N LYS A 2 -13.29 42.07 36.74
CA LYS A 2 -13.82 41.05 35.80
C LYS A 2 -12.91 40.93 34.58
N ARG A 3 -11.69 40.36 34.68
CA ARG A 3 -10.84 40.07 33.49
C ARG A 3 -9.79 38.97 33.74
N ILE A 4 -10.16 37.72 34.04
CA ILE A 4 -9.20 36.60 33.99
C ILE A 4 -9.93 35.26 33.72
N ILE A 5 -10.52 35.01 32.53
CA ILE A 5 -10.87 33.63 32.09
C ILE A 5 -10.93 33.56 30.56
N VAL A 6 -9.82 33.75 29.83
CA VAL A 6 -9.73 33.27 28.43
C VAL A 6 -8.24 33.14 28.09
N LEU A 7 -7.58 32.01 28.35
CA LEU A 7 -6.25 31.66 27.79
C LEU A 7 -5.84 30.22 28.16
N LEU A 8 -6.77 29.25 28.03
CA LEU A 8 -6.46 27.82 28.22
C LEU A 8 -7.14 27.00 27.13
N ALA A 9 -6.84 27.31 25.87
CA ALA A 9 -7.41 26.60 24.72
C ALA A 9 -6.42 26.62 23.55
N LEU A 10 -5.16 26.26 23.76
CA LEU A 10 -4.21 26.07 22.66
C LEU A 10 -2.97 25.27 23.10
N ALA A 11 -3.10 23.96 23.25
CA ALA A 11 -1.97 23.01 23.17
C ALA A 11 -2.48 21.56 23.32
N VAL A 12 -3.41 21.14 22.47
CA VAL A 12 -3.50 19.71 22.15
C VAL A 12 -2.85 19.60 20.79
N ILE A 13 -1.53 19.48 20.78
CA ILE A 13 -0.78 19.01 19.61
C ILE A 13 -1.20 17.54 19.48
N ALA A 14 -2.26 17.31 18.71
CA ALA A 14 -2.65 15.97 18.33
C ALA A 14 -1.54 15.43 17.45
N VAL A 15 -0.69 14.57 18.03
CA VAL A 15 0.17 13.68 17.25
C VAL A 15 -0.79 12.72 16.56
N ALA A 16 -1.26 13.10 15.39
CA ALA A 16 -2.08 12.23 14.59
C ALA A 16 -1.18 11.10 14.09
N PRO A 17 -1.56 9.82 14.28
CA PRO A 17 -0.87 8.75 13.61
C PRO A 17 -1.03 8.95 12.10
N SER A 18 0.10 9.00 11.40
CA SER A 18 0.12 8.84 9.95
C SER A 18 -0.58 7.53 9.60
N ALA A 19 -1.49 7.57 8.63
CA ALA A 19 -2.08 6.35 8.09
C ALA A 19 -0.97 5.63 7.32
N MET A 20 -0.31 4.67 7.97
CA MET A 20 0.66 3.81 7.31
C MET A 20 -0.08 2.82 6.42
N ALA A 21 0.58 2.38 5.35
CA ALA A 21 0.11 1.27 4.55
C ALA A 21 -0.14 0.02 5.41
N ASP A 22 -1.01 -0.87 4.95
CA ASP A 22 -1.40 -2.04 5.73
C ASP A 22 -0.17 -2.94 5.95
N SER A 23 0.36 -2.88 7.16
CA SER A 23 1.55 -3.62 7.55
C SER A 23 1.13 -4.99 8.07
N ILE A 24 1.75 -6.05 7.56
CA ILE A 24 1.48 -7.42 7.99
C ILE A 24 2.60 -7.94 8.87
N ASN A 25 2.27 -8.56 10.00
CA ASN A 25 3.25 -9.20 10.87
C ASN A 25 3.36 -10.69 10.51
N LEU A 26 4.53 -11.08 10.01
CA LEU A 26 4.88 -12.46 9.74
C LEU A 26 5.59 -13.07 10.95
N ILE A 27 4.96 -14.09 11.52
CA ILE A 27 5.54 -14.88 12.61
C ILE A 27 6.42 -15.96 12.00
N ASN A 28 7.67 -16.03 12.44
CA ASN A 28 8.59 -17.06 11.99
C ASN A 28 8.12 -18.43 12.48
N GLY A 29 8.11 -19.42 11.58
CA GLY A 29 7.59 -20.76 11.85
C GLY A 29 6.58 -21.25 10.82
N GLY A 30 6.47 -20.58 9.66
CA GLY A 30 5.63 -21.01 8.54
C GLY A 30 4.23 -20.43 8.54
N SER A 31 3.93 -19.42 9.38
CA SER A 31 2.65 -18.72 9.29
C SER A 31 2.55 -17.96 7.98
N SER A 32 1.38 -18.03 7.34
CA SER A 32 1.08 -17.33 6.09
C SER A 32 0.10 -16.19 6.31
N VAL A 33 0.30 -15.06 5.63
CA VAL A 33 -0.65 -13.92 5.58
C VAL A 33 -0.89 -13.55 4.12
N THR A 34 -2.13 -13.30 3.73
CA THR A 34 -2.49 -12.90 2.36
C THR A 34 -2.94 -11.45 2.34
N THR A 35 -2.37 -10.67 1.43
CA THR A 35 -2.80 -9.30 1.11
C THR A 35 -3.42 -9.26 -0.27
N SER A 36 -4.36 -8.34 -0.46
CA SER A 36 -5.06 -8.15 -1.74
C SER A 36 -4.80 -6.75 -2.27
N TYR A 37 -4.77 -6.63 -3.59
CA TYR A 37 -4.55 -5.39 -4.30
C TYR A 37 -5.66 -5.21 -5.32
N SER A 38 -6.17 -3.99 -5.40
CA SER A 38 -7.14 -3.60 -6.41
C SER A 38 -6.76 -2.23 -6.96
N GLY A 39 -6.77 -2.11 -8.29
CA GLY A 39 -6.68 -0.82 -8.95
C GLY A 39 -7.90 0.04 -8.66
N THR A 40 -7.81 1.33 -8.99
CA THR A 40 -8.89 2.31 -8.76
C THR A 40 -9.40 2.88 -10.07
N GLY A 41 -10.63 3.42 -10.07
CA GLY A 41 -11.22 4.07 -11.25
C GLY A 41 -11.43 3.08 -12.40
N ILE A 42 -10.90 3.42 -13.59
CA ILE A 42 -10.99 2.57 -14.78
C ILE A 42 -10.22 1.25 -14.65
N TYR A 43 -9.37 1.12 -13.62
CA TYR A 43 -8.56 -0.06 -13.34
C TYR A 43 -9.12 -0.92 -12.19
N SER A 44 -10.40 -0.74 -11.82
CA SER A 44 -11.04 -1.45 -10.71
C SER A 44 -11.12 -2.97 -10.89
N ASN A 45 -11.01 -3.44 -12.12
CA ASN A 45 -10.93 -4.85 -12.49
C ASN A 45 -9.49 -5.41 -12.50
N VAL A 46 -8.47 -4.56 -12.33
CA VAL A 46 -7.08 -4.98 -12.14
C VAL A 46 -6.89 -5.33 -10.66
N THR A 47 -6.73 -6.61 -10.37
CA THR A 47 -6.57 -7.10 -9.00
C THR A 47 -5.50 -8.19 -8.90
N GLY A 48 -4.97 -8.38 -7.69
CA GLY A 48 -4.06 -9.47 -7.40
C GLY A 48 -3.95 -9.75 -5.91
N THR A 49 -3.31 -10.85 -5.56
CA THR A 49 -3.02 -11.19 -4.16
C THR A 49 -1.55 -11.55 -3.99
N ALA A 50 -1.03 -11.30 -2.80
CA ALA A 50 0.28 -11.76 -2.37
C ALA A 50 0.13 -12.54 -1.06
N THR A 51 0.52 -13.81 -1.05
CA THR A 51 0.58 -14.64 0.15
C THR A 51 2.03 -14.75 0.61
N TRP A 52 2.28 -14.28 1.82
CA TRP A 52 3.59 -14.14 2.43
C TRP A 52 3.75 -15.21 3.50
N THR A 53 4.85 -15.95 3.48
CA THR A 53 5.16 -16.97 4.48
C THR A 53 6.62 -16.82 4.92
N LEU A 54 6.87 -16.81 6.22
CA LEU A 54 8.22 -16.72 6.79
C LEU A 54 8.57 -18.01 7.54
N SER A 55 9.63 -18.70 7.11
CA SER A 55 10.12 -19.92 7.74
C SER A 55 11.64 -19.91 7.83
N GLY A 56 12.17 -19.83 9.04
CA GLY A 56 13.61 -19.66 9.28
C GLY A 56 14.09 -18.34 8.68
N ASN A 57 15.05 -18.44 7.76
CA ASN A 57 15.57 -17.31 6.99
C ASN A 57 14.98 -17.24 5.56
N GLN A 58 13.86 -17.92 5.29
CA GLN A 58 13.22 -17.89 3.98
C GLN A 58 11.90 -17.12 4.02
N LEU A 59 11.79 -16.11 3.17
CA LEU A 59 10.54 -15.43 2.87
C LEU A 59 10.00 -15.98 1.55
N THR A 60 8.84 -16.63 1.61
CA THR A 60 8.13 -17.13 0.44
C THR A 60 6.99 -16.19 0.11
N VAL A 61 6.90 -15.77 -1.16
CA VAL A 61 5.85 -14.88 -1.65
C VAL A 61 5.17 -15.54 -2.84
N THR A 62 3.90 -15.89 -2.68
CA THR A 62 3.05 -16.40 -3.76
C THR A 62 2.20 -15.25 -4.29
N LEU A 63 2.39 -14.90 -5.55
CA LEU A 63 1.65 -13.87 -6.26
C LEU A 63 0.61 -14.51 -7.16
N THR A 64 -0.62 -14.00 -7.12
CA THR A 64 -1.70 -14.39 -8.03
C THR A 64 -2.27 -13.16 -8.68
N ASN A 65 -2.37 -13.14 -10.01
CA ASN A 65 -3.11 -12.10 -10.70
C ASN A 65 -4.58 -12.52 -10.80
N THR A 66 -5.45 -11.84 -10.05
CA THR A 66 -6.88 -12.13 -9.98
C THR A 66 -7.71 -11.17 -10.82
N SER A 67 -7.06 -10.39 -11.70
CA SER A 67 -7.73 -9.40 -12.54
C SER A 67 -8.84 -10.04 -13.38
N THR A 68 -9.89 -9.29 -13.66
CA THR A 68 -10.90 -9.66 -14.65
C THR A 68 -10.75 -8.76 -15.87
N LEU A 69 -10.66 -9.36 -17.06
CA LEU A 69 -10.56 -8.57 -18.30
C LEU A 69 -11.95 -8.05 -18.68
N ASP A 70 -12.01 -6.83 -19.20
CA ASP A 70 -13.23 -6.23 -19.74
C ASP A 70 -12.98 -5.57 -21.10
N SER A 71 -13.98 -4.90 -21.65
CA SER A 71 -13.85 -4.25 -22.97
C SER A 71 -12.87 -3.08 -22.98
N ALA A 72 -12.56 -2.48 -21.83
CA ALA A 72 -11.62 -1.35 -21.73
C ALA A 72 -10.19 -1.85 -21.48
N ILE A 73 -10.04 -2.90 -20.68
CA ILE A 73 -8.76 -3.53 -20.33
C ILE A 73 -8.76 -4.96 -20.86
N THR A 74 -8.17 -5.10 -22.04
CA THR A 74 -8.02 -6.41 -22.72
C THR A 74 -6.80 -7.17 -22.25
N MET A 75 -5.93 -6.55 -21.43
CA MET A 75 -4.77 -7.18 -20.84
C MET A 75 -4.45 -6.57 -19.47
N SER A 76 -4.20 -7.44 -18.49
CA SER A 76 -3.66 -7.07 -17.18
C SER A 76 -2.59 -8.08 -16.80
N ALA A 77 -1.34 -7.64 -16.75
CA ALA A 77 -0.20 -8.45 -16.36
C ALA A 77 0.37 -7.93 -15.04
N LEU A 78 0.54 -8.80 -14.06
CA LEU A 78 1.29 -8.49 -12.84
C LEU A 78 2.77 -8.71 -13.13
N THR A 79 3.56 -7.64 -13.09
CA THR A 79 4.96 -7.59 -13.56
C THR A 79 5.96 -7.21 -12.49
N GLY A 80 5.51 -6.86 -11.29
CA GLY A 80 6.41 -6.58 -10.19
C GLY A 80 5.73 -6.45 -8.84
N LEU A 81 6.55 -6.48 -7.80
CA LEU A 81 6.16 -6.32 -6.41
C LEU A 81 7.25 -5.50 -5.70
N ALA A 82 6.83 -4.53 -4.90
CA ALA A 82 7.72 -3.79 -4.04
C ALA A 82 7.20 -3.67 -2.59
N PHE A 83 8.07 -3.84 -1.62
CA PHE A 83 7.74 -3.81 -0.20
C PHE A 83 8.92 -3.37 0.66
N ASN A 84 8.63 -2.87 1.85
CA ASN A 84 9.59 -2.60 2.91
C ASN A 84 9.44 -3.64 4.02
N THR A 85 10.44 -3.73 4.90
CA THR A 85 10.39 -4.63 6.04
C THR A 85 10.74 -3.92 7.34
N THR A 86 10.25 -4.42 8.46
CA THR A 86 10.73 -4.05 9.79
C THR A 86 11.01 -5.32 10.60
N PRO A 87 12.26 -5.56 11.06
CA PRO A 87 13.43 -4.72 10.84
C PRO A 87 13.86 -4.66 9.36
N ASP A 88 14.69 -3.67 9.02
CA ASP A 88 15.34 -3.62 7.71
C ASP A 88 16.24 -4.84 7.55
N LEU A 89 16.18 -5.48 6.38
CA LEU A 89 16.97 -6.66 6.06
C LEU A 89 18.39 -6.24 5.62
N ALA A 90 19.41 -6.83 6.24
CA ALA A 90 20.81 -6.60 5.87
C ALA A 90 21.15 -7.09 4.45
N GLY A 91 20.42 -8.11 3.97
CA GLY A 91 20.56 -8.65 2.64
C GLY A 91 19.54 -9.73 2.35
N TRP A 92 19.35 -10.00 1.06
CA TRP A 92 18.45 -11.02 0.57
C TRP A 92 18.86 -11.44 -0.84
N THR A 93 18.48 -12.64 -1.23
CA THR A 93 18.68 -13.18 -2.60
C THR A 93 17.48 -14.01 -3.00
N ILE A 94 17.13 -14.01 -4.29
CA ILE A 94 16.14 -14.94 -4.83
C ILE A 94 16.83 -16.30 -4.97
N VAL A 95 16.29 -17.32 -4.30
CA VAL A 95 16.84 -18.70 -4.35
C VAL A 95 16.02 -19.63 -5.23
N SER A 96 14.72 -19.36 -5.40
CA SER A 96 13.89 -20.12 -6.34
C SER A 96 12.70 -19.31 -6.83
N GLN A 97 12.27 -19.64 -8.04
CA GLN A 97 11.05 -19.15 -8.67
C GLN A 97 10.29 -20.36 -9.23
N THR A 98 8.99 -20.38 -9.07
CA THR A 98 8.12 -21.44 -9.62
C THR A 98 6.84 -20.82 -10.20
N GLY A 99 6.22 -21.53 -11.14
CA GLY A 99 5.08 -21.01 -11.90
C GLY A 99 5.49 -19.98 -12.96
N GLU A 100 4.58 -19.06 -13.27
CA GLU A 100 4.69 -18.13 -14.42
C GLU A 100 5.62 -16.91 -14.17
N ILE A 101 6.33 -16.89 -13.04
CA ILE A 101 7.27 -15.81 -12.66
C ILE A 101 8.76 -16.15 -12.91
N SER A 102 9.04 -17.12 -13.77
CA SER A 102 10.42 -17.44 -14.15
C SER A 102 11.12 -16.22 -14.78
N GLY A 103 12.33 -15.91 -14.30
CA GLY A 103 13.15 -14.80 -14.83
C GLY A 103 12.85 -13.45 -14.19
N TRP A 104 12.13 -13.42 -13.06
CA TRP A 104 12.02 -12.21 -12.25
C TRP A 104 13.37 -11.86 -11.64
N THR A 105 13.72 -10.59 -11.62
CA THR A 105 15.00 -10.10 -11.09
C THR A 105 14.75 -8.93 -10.15
N SER A 106 15.72 -8.67 -9.27
CA SER A 106 15.73 -7.42 -8.51
C SER A 106 16.52 -6.37 -9.28
N PRO A 107 15.90 -5.26 -9.72
CA PRO A 107 16.57 -4.27 -10.56
C PRO A 107 17.67 -3.47 -9.85
N GLY A 108 17.81 -3.57 -8.52
CA GLY A 108 18.69 -2.66 -7.77
C GLY A 108 19.02 -3.14 -6.36
N GLY A 109 19.99 -4.04 -6.28
CA GLY A 109 20.89 -4.14 -5.12
C GLY A 109 20.58 -5.25 -4.12
N SER A 110 21.41 -6.29 -4.14
CA SER A 110 21.67 -7.11 -2.96
C SER A 110 22.25 -6.22 -1.84
N GLY A 111 21.49 -5.97 -0.76
CA GLY A 111 22.05 -5.64 0.55
C GLY A 111 22.05 -4.16 1.02
N GLY A 112 20.90 -3.49 1.08
CA GLY A 112 20.78 -2.21 1.78
C GLY A 112 19.35 -1.87 2.19
N ALA A 113 19.20 -1.14 3.30
CA ALA A 113 17.93 -0.60 3.80
C ALA A 113 17.22 0.19 2.70
N GLY A 114 16.05 -0.26 2.28
CA GLY A 114 15.29 0.31 1.18
C GLY A 114 14.17 -0.60 0.69
N ILE A 115 13.40 -0.08 -0.28
CA ILE A 115 12.29 -0.80 -0.90
C ILE A 115 12.83 -2.03 -1.64
N LEU A 116 12.44 -3.20 -1.16
CA LEU A 116 12.65 -4.49 -1.77
C LEU A 116 11.78 -4.56 -3.02
N GLU A 117 12.38 -4.60 -4.20
CA GLU A 117 11.66 -4.62 -5.47
C GLU A 117 12.08 -5.82 -6.33
N VAL A 118 11.08 -6.55 -6.82
CA VAL A 118 11.26 -7.59 -7.83
C VAL A 118 10.37 -7.29 -9.02
N ARG A 119 10.93 -7.40 -10.22
CA ARG A 119 10.24 -7.19 -11.48
C ARG A 119 10.51 -8.32 -12.45
N SER A 120 9.58 -8.56 -13.35
CA SER A 120 9.80 -9.43 -14.49
C SER A 120 10.95 -8.91 -15.36
N GLY A 121 11.89 -9.77 -15.75
CA GLY A 121 12.97 -9.37 -16.67
C GLY A 121 12.48 -8.98 -18.07
N ASN A 122 11.30 -9.46 -18.47
CA ASN A 122 10.62 -9.08 -19.70
C ASN A 122 9.11 -8.87 -19.39
N PRO A 123 8.68 -7.65 -19.03
CA PRO A 123 7.29 -7.35 -18.64
C PRO A 123 6.33 -7.34 -19.84
N GLY A 124 6.59 -8.16 -20.87
CA GLY A 124 5.84 -8.20 -22.11
C GLY A 124 4.35 -8.53 -21.91
N ALA A 125 3.63 -8.57 -23.02
CA ALA A 125 2.22 -8.91 -23.02
C ALA A 125 1.95 -10.29 -22.41
N CYS A 126 0.71 -10.51 -22.01
CA CYS A 126 0.26 -11.80 -21.52
C CYS A 126 0.57 -12.94 -22.50
N GLY A 127 1.22 -14.00 -21.99
CA GLY A 127 1.78 -15.08 -22.80
C GLY A 127 3.27 -14.95 -23.13
N GLN A 128 3.96 -13.92 -22.61
CA GLN A 128 5.42 -13.88 -22.57
C GLN A 128 5.95 -14.31 -21.19
N THR A 129 7.17 -14.85 -21.18
CA THR A 129 7.82 -15.30 -19.94
C THR A 129 8.02 -14.15 -18.96
N GLY A 130 7.52 -14.31 -17.74
CA GLY A 130 7.74 -13.39 -16.64
C GLY A 130 6.57 -12.45 -16.35
N ALA A 131 5.48 -12.46 -17.09
CA ALA A 131 4.26 -11.74 -16.69
C ALA A 131 3.26 -12.74 -16.08
N LEU A 132 2.65 -12.39 -14.94
CA LEU A 132 1.50 -13.14 -14.41
C LEU A 132 0.24 -12.62 -15.08
N CYS A 133 -0.40 -13.44 -15.92
CA CYS A 133 -1.67 -13.11 -16.56
C CYS A 133 -2.86 -13.35 -15.64
N PRO A 134 -4.06 -12.85 -16.01
CA PRO A 134 -5.26 -13.11 -15.22
C PRO A 134 -5.48 -14.62 -15.03
N GLY A 135 -5.49 -15.06 -13.78
CA GLY A 135 -5.58 -16.47 -13.39
C GLY A 135 -4.23 -17.14 -13.09
N ASP A 136 -3.11 -16.55 -13.49
CA ASP A 136 -1.79 -17.12 -13.25
C ASP A 136 -1.33 -16.90 -11.81
N THR A 137 -0.47 -17.82 -11.37
CA THR A 137 0.17 -17.80 -10.06
C THR A 137 1.66 -18.06 -10.20
N GLY A 138 2.46 -17.43 -9.34
CA GLY A 138 3.88 -17.70 -9.24
C GLY A 138 4.38 -17.55 -7.81
N THR A 139 5.44 -18.29 -7.46
CA THR A 139 6.04 -18.22 -6.12
C THR A 139 7.52 -17.86 -6.18
N ILE A 140 7.91 -16.80 -5.47
CA ILE A 140 9.29 -16.38 -5.25
C ILE A 140 9.71 -16.82 -3.85
N VAL A 141 10.89 -17.41 -3.72
CA VAL A 141 11.52 -17.65 -2.43
C VAL A 141 12.76 -16.80 -2.31
N PHE A 142 12.81 -16.00 -1.25
CA PHE A 142 13.95 -15.20 -0.87
C PHE A 142 14.69 -15.88 0.28
N ALA A 143 16.01 -16.01 0.18
CA ALA A 143 16.86 -16.27 1.33
C ALA A 143 17.31 -14.93 1.92
N LEU A 144 17.02 -14.74 3.20
CA LEU A 144 17.37 -13.56 4.00
C LEU A 144 18.73 -13.78 4.66
N THR A 145 19.63 -12.80 4.54
CA THR A 145 20.98 -12.87 5.11
C THR A 145 20.94 -12.57 6.61
N ASP A 146 21.53 -13.45 7.42
CA ASP A 146 21.68 -13.30 8.88
C ASP A 146 20.39 -12.94 9.63
N PHE A 147 19.23 -13.31 9.07
CA PHE A 147 17.94 -12.98 9.64
C PHE A 147 17.41 -14.11 10.52
N SER A 148 16.89 -13.74 11.69
CA SER A 148 16.10 -14.61 12.56
C SER A 148 15.01 -13.78 13.26
N GLY A 149 13.91 -14.42 13.62
CA GLY A 149 12.77 -13.75 14.27
C GLY A 149 11.67 -13.36 13.28
N ASN A 150 10.77 -12.48 13.73
CA ASN A 150 9.56 -12.05 13.00
C ASN A 150 9.86 -10.88 12.07
N LEU A 151 9.01 -10.71 11.06
CA LEU A 151 9.15 -9.66 10.05
C LEU A 151 7.82 -8.93 9.88
N THR A 152 7.82 -7.62 9.96
CA THR A 152 6.69 -6.81 9.48
C THR A 152 6.94 -6.47 8.02
N ILE A 153 6.00 -6.76 7.13
CA ILE A 153 6.05 -6.33 5.73
C ILE A 153 5.14 -5.12 5.58
N ASP A 154 5.66 -4.05 5.00
CA ASP A 154 4.90 -2.88 4.57
C ASP A 154 4.91 -2.87 3.05
N ILE A 155 3.76 -3.15 2.42
CA ILE A 155 3.69 -3.20 0.97
C ILE A 155 3.66 -1.78 0.41
N SER A 156 4.69 -1.45 -0.37
CA SER A 156 4.85 -0.11 -0.94
C SER A 156 4.22 0.02 -2.33
N SER A 157 4.26 -1.04 -3.15
CA SER A 157 3.59 -1.05 -4.46
C SER A 157 3.49 -2.44 -5.09
N VAL A 158 2.52 -2.62 -5.98
CA VAL A 158 2.40 -3.81 -6.86
C VAL A 158 2.32 -3.34 -8.29
N HIS A 159 3.16 -3.87 -9.18
CA HIS A 159 3.27 -3.30 -10.53
C HIS A 159 2.42 -4.11 -11.47
N PHE A 160 1.40 -3.46 -12.05
CA PHE A 160 0.61 -4.02 -13.12
C PHE A 160 0.95 -3.32 -14.44
N GLN A 161 0.93 -4.07 -15.52
CA GLN A 161 1.02 -3.56 -16.87
C GLN A 161 -0.27 -3.93 -17.60
N THR A 162 -0.94 -2.91 -18.14
CA THR A 162 -2.14 -3.09 -18.95
C THR A 162 -1.83 -2.75 -20.41
N ASN A 163 -2.78 -2.98 -21.31
CA ASN A 163 -2.69 -2.52 -22.70
C ASN A 163 -2.75 -1.00 -22.84
N VAL A 164 -3.14 -0.28 -21.78
CA VAL A 164 -3.38 1.17 -21.81
C VAL A 164 -2.29 1.94 -21.05
N ASP A 165 -1.81 1.38 -19.95
CA ASP A 165 -0.86 2.04 -19.04
C ASP A 165 -0.09 1.05 -18.14
N SER A 166 1.01 1.51 -17.54
CA SER A 166 1.68 0.85 -16.42
C SER A 166 1.15 1.41 -15.11
N LEU A 167 0.42 0.57 -14.37
CA LEU A 167 -0.09 0.91 -13.07
C LEU A 167 0.94 0.58 -12.02
N LYS A 168 1.38 1.62 -11.34
CA LYS A 168 1.92 1.52 -9.99
C LYS A 168 0.80 2.07 -9.12
N PRO A 169 -0.06 1.23 -8.52
CA PRO A 169 -0.94 1.67 -7.46
C PRO A 169 -0.03 2.33 -6.44
N THR A 170 -0.05 3.66 -6.43
CA THR A 170 0.42 4.41 -5.28
C THR A 170 -0.56 4.04 -4.19
N ASN A 171 -0.07 3.55 -3.05
CA ASN A 171 -0.88 3.34 -1.86
C ASN A 171 -1.87 4.51 -1.79
N THR A 172 -3.15 4.22 -2.00
CA THR A 172 -4.17 5.26 -2.10
C THR A 172 -4.02 6.07 -0.82
N GLU A 173 -3.65 7.34 -0.94
CA GLU A 173 -3.52 8.22 0.22
C GLU A 173 -4.88 8.22 0.91
N VAL A 174 -5.01 7.38 1.93
CA VAL A 174 -6.19 7.39 2.79
C VAL A 174 -6.15 8.76 3.43
N PRO A 175 -7.19 9.61 3.26
CA PRO A 175 -7.19 10.94 3.83
C PRO A 175 -6.82 10.84 5.29
N GLU A 176 -5.70 11.47 5.66
CA GLU A 176 -5.14 11.27 6.99
C GLU A 176 -6.25 11.55 8.03
N PRO A 177 -6.35 10.76 9.11
CA PRO A 177 -7.34 11.01 10.15
C PRO A 177 -7.31 12.46 10.64
N ALA A 178 -6.12 13.07 10.64
CA ALA A 178 -5.90 14.48 10.90
C ALA A 178 -6.65 15.41 9.94
N SER A 179 -6.63 15.13 8.64
CA SER A 179 -7.31 15.90 7.60
C SER A 179 -8.83 15.81 7.75
N LEU A 180 -9.36 14.64 8.11
CA LEU A 180 -10.78 14.45 8.40
C LEU A 180 -11.20 15.18 9.69
N ILE A 181 -10.38 15.13 10.74
CA ILE A 181 -10.62 15.86 11.98
C ILE A 181 -10.51 17.37 11.75
N LEU A 182 -9.53 17.84 10.98
CA LEU A 182 -9.36 19.24 10.65
C LEU A 182 -10.53 19.76 9.81
N LEU A 183 -10.97 18.98 8.82
CA LEU A 183 -12.16 19.29 8.03
C LEU A 183 -13.41 19.34 8.92
N GLY A 184 -13.60 18.36 9.80
CA GLY A 184 -14.72 18.30 10.74
C GLY A 184 -14.73 19.48 11.72
N THR A 185 -13.58 19.82 12.30
CA THR A 185 -13.43 20.97 13.21
C THR A 185 -13.61 22.30 12.47
N GLY A 186 -13.13 22.40 11.23
CA GLY A 186 -13.36 23.55 10.34
C GLY A 186 -14.84 23.79 10.07
N LEU A 187 -15.61 22.74 9.76
CA LEU A 187 -17.06 22.81 9.53
C LEU A 187 -17.82 23.24 10.81
N LEU A 188 -17.43 22.70 11.97
CA LEU A 188 -18.00 23.13 13.26
C LEU A 188 -17.68 24.60 13.58
N GLY A 189 -16.49 25.08 13.22
CA GLY A 189 -16.13 26.50 13.31
C GLY A 189 -16.98 27.38 12.40
N ALA A 190 -17.15 26.99 11.13
CA ALA A 190 -17.90 27.73 10.13
C ALA A 190 -19.39 27.87 10.52
N THR A 191 -20.02 26.79 10.98
CA THR A 191 -21.43 26.83 11.45
C THR A 191 -21.64 27.79 12.61
N ARG A 192 -20.68 27.88 13.54
CA ARG A 192 -20.73 28.85 14.65
C ARG A 192 -20.65 30.30 14.17
N ILE A 193 -19.81 30.58 13.17
CA ILE A 193 -19.69 31.92 12.57
C ILE A 193 -20.97 32.30 11.83
N MET A 194 -21.54 31.39 11.04
CA MET A 194 -22.81 31.62 10.34
C MET A 194 -23.96 31.92 11.32
N ARG A 195 -24.09 31.14 12.40
CA ARG A 195 -25.13 31.36 13.42
C ARG A 195 -25.06 32.75 14.07
N LYS A 196 -23.86 33.32 14.25
CA LYS A 196 -23.69 34.69 14.77
C LYS A 196 -24.15 35.76 13.79
N ARG A 197 -23.98 35.55 12.47
CA ARG A 197 -24.41 36.51 11.45
C ARG A 197 -25.93 36.58 11.33
N PHE A 198 -26.61 35.43 11.28
CA PHE A 198 -28.07 35.40 11.15
C PHE A 198 -28.83 36.02 12.33
N ARG A 199 -28.28 35.98 13.56
CA ARG A 199 -28.89 36.64 14.71
C ARG A 199 -28.88 38.17 14.65
N LYS A 200 -27.96 38.78 13.89
CA LYS A 200 -27.89 40.24 13.78
C LYS A 200 -28.88 40.81 12.76
N THR A 201 -29.24 40.04 11.74
CA THR A 201 -30.17 40.49 10.70
C THR A 201 -31.62 40.47 11.16
N ALA A 202 -31.98 39.64 12.13
CA ALA A 202 -33.35 39.53 12.64
C ALA A 202 -33.79 40.69 13.58
N VAL A 203 -32.92 41.65 13.89
CA VAL A 203 -33.20 42.73 14.87
C VAL A 203 -33.50 44.09 14.21
N THR A 204 -33.49 44.19 12.87
CA THR A 204 -33.75 45.44 12.16
C THR A 204 -34.95 45.33 11.22
N VAL A 205 -36.13 45.01 11.77
CA VAL A 205 -37.42 45.25 11.13
C VAL A 205 -38.41 45.67 12.23
N ALA A 206 -38.30 46.92 12.66
CA ALA A 206 -39.29 47.63 13.46
C ALA A 206 -39.17 49.12 13.16
#